data_AF-A0A519WCK4-F1
#
_entry.id   AF-A0A519WCK4-F1
#
_cell.length_a   1.000
_cell.length_b   1.000
_cell.length_c   1.000
_cell.angle_alpha   90.00
_cell.angle_beta   90.00
_cell.angle_gamma   90.00
#
_symmetry.space_group_name_H-M   'P 1'
#
loop_
_entity.id
_entity.type
_entity.pdbx_description
1 polymer ?
#
loop_
_entity_poly.entity_id
_entity_poly.type
_entity_poly.pdbx_seq_one_letter_code
_entity_poly.pdbx_strand_id
1 'polypeptide(L)' 'MKRRSLIKNLVVFTGGVFLFSGCTGDQKPSSVFLKNISINADQELLLEELLETIIPESSTPGSKKLGLHLFVLKMVD' A
#
# COMPACT_ATOMS: atom_id res chain seq x y z
N MET A 1 2.07 -41.90 -20.37
CA MET A 1 1.63 -41.35 -19.06
C MET A 1 2.64 -40.45 -18.33
N LYS A 2 3.96 -40.51 -18.59
CA LYS A 2 4.96 -39.64 -17.92
C LYS A 2 4.91 -38.14 -18.30
N ARG A 3 4.49 -37.80 -19.53
CA ARG A 3 4.42 -36.40 -20.02
C ARG A 3 3.33 -35.55 -19.33
N ARG A 4 2.16 -36.11 -19.04
CA ARG A 4 1.08 -35.40 -18.32
C ARG A 4 1.44 -35.12 -16.86
N SER A 5 2.23 -36.00 -16.22
CA SER A 5 2.69 -35.80 -14.84
C SER A 5 3.73 -34.68 -14.73
N LEU A 6 4.62 -34.56 -15.72
CA LEU A 6 5.60 -33.46 -15.78
C LEU A 6 4.92 -32.10 -15.98
N ILE A 7 3.91 -32.03 -16.85
CA ILE A 7 3.13 -30.80 -17.07
C ILE A 7 2.36 -30.41 -15.81
N LYS A 8 1.74 -31.38 -15.12
CA LYS A 8 0.98 -31.12 -13.88
C LYS A 8 1.88 -30.57 -12.77
N ASN A 9 3.06 -31.14 -12.58
CA ASN A 9 4.00 -30.67 -11.56
C ASN A 9 4.58 -29.30 -11.91
N LEU A 10 4.84 -29.02 -13.19
CA LEU A 10 5.31 -27.71 -13.64
C LEU A 10 4.27 -26.61 -13.39
N VAL A 11 2.99 -26.86 -13.71
CA VAL A 11 1.90 -25.91 -13.48
C VAL A 11 1.69 -25.61 -11.98
N VAL A 12 1.81 -26.62 -11.11
CA VAL A 12 1.69 -26.43 -9.66
C VAL A 12 2.86 -25.61 -9.12
N PHE A 13 4.08 -25.85 -9.60
CA PHE A 13 5.25 -25.10 -9.16
C PHE A 13 5.24 -23.65 -9.64
N THR A 14 4.91 -23.41 -10.91
CA THR A 14 4.84 -22.04 -11.47
C THR A 14 3.65 -21.26 -10.90
N GLY A 15 2.50 -21.92 -10.68
CA GLY A 15 1.35 -21.31 -10.01
C GLY A 15 1.63 -20.96 -8.55
N GLY A 16 2.35 -21.82 -7.83
CA GLY A 16 2.75 -21.58 -6.44
C GLY A 16 3.69 -20.37 -6.29
N VAL A 17 4.67 -20.23 -7.18
CA VAL A 17 5.63 -19.10 -7.15
C VAL A 17 4.96 -17.77 -7.49
N PHE A 18 4.03 -17.74 -8.45
CA PHE A 18 3.28 -16.53 -8.82
C PHE A 18 2.38 -16.01 -7.70
N LEU A 19 1.75 -16.91 -6.93
CA LEU A 19 0.95 -16.51 -5.77
C LEU A 19 1.82 -16.05 -4.61
N PHE A 20 3.06 -16.56 -4.49
CA PHE A 20 3.97 -16.21 -3.40
C PHE A 20 4.55 -14.79 -3.54
N SER A 21 4.77 -14.31 -4.77
CA SER A 21 5.26 -12.94 -5.02
C SER A 21 4.27 -11.83 -4.64
N GLY A 22 3.02 -12.16 -4.31
CA GLY A 22 2.06 -11.19 -3.75
C GLY A 22 2.27 -10.88 -2.27
N CYS A 23 3.09 -11.66 -1.55
CA CYS A 23 3.38 -11.47 -0.13
C CYS A 23 4.69 -10.74 0.16
N THR A 24 5.53 -10.47 -0.85
CA THR A 24 6.67 -9.59 -0.68
C THR A 24 6.18 -8.16 -0.87
N GLY A 25 5.47 -7.65 0.13
CA GLY A 25 5.01 -6.27 0.14
C GLY A 25 6.23 -5.36 0.06
N ASP A 26 6.35 -4.60 -1.03
CA ASP A 26 7.20 -3.42 -1.15
C ASP A 26 6.71 -2.39 -0.11
N GLN A 27 7.01 -2.63 1.16
CA GLN A 27 6.74 -1.71 2.25
C GLN A 27 7.79 -0.62 2.17
N LYS A 28 7.64 0.28 1.21
CA LYS A 28 8.33 1.57 1.26
C LYS A 28 7.92 2.24 2.58
N PRO A 29 8.89 2.65 3.40
CA PRO A 29 8.60 3.24 4.70
C PRO A 29 7.76 4.50 4.50
N SER A 30 6.76 4.70 5.36
CA SER A 30 5.99 5.95 5.42
C SER A 30 6.91 7.15 5.65
N SER A 31 6.52 8.32 5.15
CA SER A 31 7.31 9.55 5.30
C SER A 31 7.34 10.06 6.75
N VAL A 32 6.41 9.57 7.60
CA VAL A 32 6.28 9.96 9.01
C VAL A 32 6.63 8.81 9.95
N PHE A 33 7.36 9.15 11.01
CA PHE A 33 7.69 8.24 12.10
C PHE A 33 6.51 8.09 13.06
N LEU A 34 5.91 6.90 13.04
CA LEU A 34 4.79 6.47 13.88
C LEU A 34 5.28 5.40 14.86
N LYS A 35 4.81 5.44 16.12
CA LYS A 35 5.23 4.56 17.22
C LYS A 35 4.36 3.32 17.37
N ASN A 36 3.05 3.49 17.23
CA ASN A 36 2.04 2.46 17.50
C ASN A 36 1.40 1.94 16.21
N ILE A 37 1.40 2.75 15.14
CA ILE A 37 0.76 2.41 13.88
C ILE A 37 1.83 2.20 12.80
N SER A 38 1.74 1.08 12.08
CA SER A 38 2.59 0.79 10.91
C SER A 38 1.81 1.04 9.64
N ILE A 39 2.31 1.94 8.80
CA ILE A 39 1.67 2.34 7.54
C ILE A 39 2.73 2.29 6.44
N ASN A 40 2.37 1.81 5.25
CA ASN A 40 3.25 1.85 4.08
C ASN A 40 3.02 3.12 3.25
N ALA A 41 3.93 3.43 2.33
CA ALA A 41 3.82 4.60 1.47
C ALA A 41 2.53 4.61 0.62
N ASP A 42 2.03 3.46 0.17
CA ASP A 42 0.82 3.39 -0.65
C ASP A 42 -0.44 3.74 0.16
N GLN A 43 -0.50 3.32 1.42
CA GLN A 43 -1.57 3.68 2.36
C GLN A 43 -1.52 5.16 2.73
N GLU A 44 -0.32 5.73 2.86
CA GLU A 44 -0.13 7.15 3.08
C GLU A 44 -0.63 7.98 1.88
N LEU A 45 -0.30 7.58 0.65
CA LEU A 45 -0.80 8.19 -0.58
C LEU A 45 -2.31 8.08 -0.72
N LEU A 46 -2.89 6.92 -0.38
CA LEU A 46 -4.34 6.76 -0.36
C LEU A 46 -5.01 7.71 0.64
N LEU A 47 -4.42 7.89 1.81
CA LEU A 47 -4.96 8.81 2.81
C LEU A 47 -4.85 10.27 2.35
N GLU A 48 -3.75 10.62 1.67
CA GLU A 48 -3.57 11.93 1.05
C GLU A 48 -4.65 12.22 -0.01
N GLU A 49 -4.90 11.27 -0.92
CA GLU A 49 -5.95 11.39 -1.94
C GLU A 49 -7.35 11.46 -1.31
N LEU A 50 -7.62 10.61 -0.32
CA LEU A 50 -8.90 10.60 0.39
C LEU A 50 -9.17 11.94 1.06
N LEU A 51 -8.20 12.51 1.78
CA LEU A 51 -8.40 13.80 2.41
C LEU A 51 -8.58 14.92 1.39
N GLU A 52 -7.95 14.82 0.21
CA GLU A 52 -8.12 15.82 -0.85
C GLU A 52 -9.52 15.77 -1.47
N THR A 53 -10.17 14.60 -1.47
CA THR A 53 -11.59 14.51 -1.84
C THR A 53 -12.52 15.14 -0.80
N ILE A 54 -12.15 15.11 0.49
CA ILE A 54 -12.96 15.65 1.58
C ILE A 54 -12.77 17.17 1.72
N ILE A 55 -11.52 17.64 1.67
CA ILE A 55 -11.14 19.05 1.78
C ILE A 55 -10.29 19.41 0.56
N PRO A 56 -10.94 19.61 -0.60
CA PRO A 56 -10.24 19.98 -1.83
C PRO A 56 -9.72 21.41 -1.76
N GLU A 57 -8.63 21.68 -2.49
CA GLU A 57 -8.14 23.04 -2.67
C GLU A 57 -9.19 23.91 -3.38
N SER A 58 -9.48 25.08 -2.82
CA SER A 58 -10.39 26.07 -3.41
C SER A 58 -9.85 27.49 -3.20
N SER A 59 -10.57 28.37 -2.49
CA SER A 59 -10.05 29.67 -2.06
C SER A 59 -9.06 29.55 -0.89
N THR A 60 -9.09 28.42 -0.18
CA THR A 60 -8.15 28.06 0.88
C THR A 60 -7.30 26.87 0.45
N PRO A 61 -6.06 26.72 1.00
CA PRO A 61 -5.23 25.56 0.75
C PRO A 61 -5.96 24.25 1.06
N GLY A 62 -5.89 23.29 0.13
CA GLY A 62 -6.48 21.95 0.29
C GLY A 62 -5.71 21.07 1.27
N SER A 63 -6.28 19.92 1.60
CA SER A 63 -5.69 18.99 2.57
C SER A 63 -4.30 18.49 2.18
N LYS A 64 -4.09 18.29 0.88
CA LYS A 64 -2.84 17.80 0.30
C LYS A 64 -1.73 18.82 0.48
N LYS A 65 -2.04 20.08 0.16
CA LYS A 65 -1.11 21.20 0.28
C LYS A 65 -0.74 21.52 1.73
N LEU A 66 -1.65 21.25 2.66
CA LEU A 66 -1.43 21.42 4.10
C LEU A 66 -0.82 20.19 4.78
N GLY A 67 -0.67 19.06 4.08
CA GLY A 67 -0.15 17.82 4.66
C GLY A 67 -1.01 17.26 5.79
N LEU A 68 -2.34 17.43 5.71
CA LEU A 68 -3.25 17.05 6.80
C LEU A 68 -3.23 15.55 7.11
N HIS A 69 -2.96 14.70 6.11
CA HIS A 69 -2.82 13.25 6.31
C HIS A 69 -1.71 12.96 7.34
N LEU A 70 -0.56 13.62 7.25
CA LEU A 70 0.56 13.46 8.19
C LEU A 70 0.19 13.92 9.60
N PHE A 71 -0.54 15.04 9.70
CA PHE A 71 -1.00 15.56 10.99
C PHE A 71 -1.97 14.58 11.68
N VAL A 72 -2.96 14.07 10.94
CA VAL A 72 -3.94 13.11 11.47
C VAL A 72 -3.23 11.83 11.91
N LEU A 73 -2.30 11.31 11.11
CA LEU A 73 -1.51 10.15 11.47
C LEU A 73 -0.73 10.39 12.76
N LYS A 74 -0.18 11.58 12.96
CA LYS A 74 0.53 11.92 14.20
C LYS A 74 -0.36 12.07 15.43
N MET A 75 -1.64 12.41 15.23
CA MET A 75 -2.61 12.59 16.32
C MET A 75 -3.25 11.26 16.74
N VAL A 76 -3.37 10.30 15.82
CA VAL A 76 -3.97 8.98 16.09
C VAL A 76 -2.94 7.96 16.56
N ASP A 77 -1.68 8.11 16.15
CA ASP A 77 -0.54 7.30 16.59
C ASP A 77 -0.23 7.44 18.08
#